data_AF-A0A177L052-F1
#
_entry.id   AF-A0A177L052-F1
#
_cell.length_a   1.000
_cell.length_b   1.000
_cell.length_c   1.000
_cell.angle_alpha   90.00
_cell.angle_beta   90.00
_cell.angle_gamma   90.00
#
_symmetry.space_group_name_H-M   'P 1'
#
loop_
_entity.id
_entity.type
_entity.pdbx_description
1 polymer ?
#
loop_
_entity_poly.entity_id
_entity_poly.type
_entity_poly.pdbx_seq_one_letter_code
_entity_poly.pdbx_strand_id
1 'polypeptide(L)'
;MDSLWLEYAWTLLILIGLEGLLSADNALVLAVIAKHLPEDQKKRAINYGIIMAFAFRFAALFAISFIANVWQIQAIGAAYLLYLGLKHIIKARFGKENENIREEVEEEAAGKGFWPTVGKIALADLAFAIDSILAAVALALGLPDSPLDDFGGMDGGQFIVVVIGGIAGLILIKYAATWFVKLLDQRPALETTAYAIVAWVGVKLAVITLAHEDIGVLDHDFPHSTVWTLIFYGVLVAIALIGWFAPTNKSLEKEKL
;
A
#
# COMPACT_ATOMS: atom_id res chain seq x y z
N MET A 1 26.55 2.00 12.93
CA MET A 1 25.58 1.03 13.49
C MET A 1 24.33 1.74 13.99
N ASP A 2 24.44 2.82 14.78
CA ASP A 2 23.26 3.55 15.29
C ASP A 2 22.39 4.19 14.19
N SER A 3 23.00 4.65 13.08
CA SER A 3 22.26 5.20 11.93
C SER A 3 21.45 4.14 11.17
N LEU A 4 21.99 2.93 11.03
CA LEU A 4 21.34 1.83 10.30
C LEU A 4 20.02 1.44 10.98
N TRP A 5 20.04 1.20 12.29
CA TRP A 5 18.82 0.87 13.04
C TRP A 5 17.77 1.98 12.98
N LEU A 6 18.20 3.24 12.93
CA LEU A 6 17.28 4.37 12.80
C LEU A 6 16.60 4.40 11.42
N GLU A 7 17.33 4.14 10.34
CA GLU A 7 16.78 4.09 8.98
C GLU A 7 15.78 2.94 8.81
N TYR A 8 16.11 1.77 9.37
CA TYR A 8 15.24 0.60 9.40
C TYR A 8 13.98 0.85 10.22
N ALA A 9 14.12 1.42 11.44
CA ALA A 9 12.98 1.73 12.30
C ALA A 9 12.06 2.80 11.68
N TRP A 10 12.65 3.84 11.09
CA TRP A 10 11.89 4.88 10.40
C TRP A 10 11.14 4.33 9.18
N THR A 11 11.80 3.50 8.38
CA THR A 11 11.16 2.83 7.25
C THR A 11 10.04 1.91 7.70
N LEU A 12 10.22 1.14 8.76
CA LEU A 12 9.18 0.30 9.33
C LEU A 12 7.95 1.11 9.76
N LEU A 13 8.15 2.28 10.39
CA LEU A 13 7.04 3.17 10.75
C LEU A 13 6.28 3.68 9.52
N ILE A 14 7.00 4.04 8.44
CA ILE A 14 6.38 4.45 7.18
C ILE A 14 5.58 3.29 6.56
N LEU A 15 6.13 2.07 6.56
CA LEU A 15 5.43 0.89 6.05
C LEU A 15 4.13 0.63 6.79
N ILE A 16 4.16 0.63 8.13
CA ILE A 16 2.97 0.41 8.96
C ILE A 16 1.92 1.51 8.70
N GLY A 17 2.35 2.77 8.61
CA GLY A 17 1.47 3.90 8.33
C GLY A 17 0.84 3.84 6.94
N LEU A 18 1.63 3.56 5.90
CA LEU A 18 1.15 3.40 4.53
C LEU A 18 0.19 2.25 4.39
N GLU A 19 0.50 1.11 5.02
CA GLU A 19 -0.36 -0.06 5.00
C GLU A 19 -1.73 0.25 5.61
N GLY A 20 -1.74 0.91 6.78
CA GLY A 20 -2.95 1.32 7.46
C GLY A 20 -3.81 2.27 6.62
N LEU A 21 -3.18 3.29 6.03
CA LEU A 21 -3.86 4.27 5.19
C LEU A 21 -4.44 3.64 3.92
N LEU A 22 -3.66 2.84 3.19
CA LEU A 22 -4.10 2.22 1.94
C LEU A 22 -5.17 1.16 2.15
N SER A 23 -5.21 0.52 3.32
CA SER A 23 -6.15 -0.58 3.59
C SER A 23 -7.48 -0.15 4.20
N ALA A 24 -7.62 1.12 4.61
CA ALA A 24 -8.84 1.61 5.24
C ALA A 24 -10.05 1.56 4.28
N ASP A 25 -9.89 2.02 3.04
CA ASP A 25 -10.95 1.97 2.01
C ASP A 25 -11.20 0.54 1.52
N ASN A 26 -10.16 -0.29 1.52
CA ASN A 26 -10.25 -1.70 1.14
C ASN A 26 -11.16 -2.48 2.10
N ALA A 27 -11.13 -2.15 3.40
CA ALA A 27 -12.02 -2.78 4.39
C ALA A 27 -13.50 -2.56 4.07
N LEU A 28 -13.86 -1.41 3.50
CA LEU A 28 -15.23 -1.13 3.06
C LEU A 28 -15.63 -2.00 1.87
N VAL A 29 -14.74 -2.18 0.88
CA VAL A 29 -14.98 -3.07 -0.26
C VAL A 29 -15.21 -4.50 0.20
N LEU A 30 -14.41 -4.99 1.15
CA LEU A 30 -14.60 -6.32 1.76
C LEU A 30 -15.97 -6.44 2.44
N ALA A 31 -16.42 -5.40 3.14
CA ALA A 31 -17.74 -5.37 3.77
C ALA A 31 -18.88 -5.41 2.73
N VAL A 32 -18.74 -4.71 1.60
CA VAL A 32 -19.71 -4.74 0.48
C VAL A 32 -19.78 -6.13 -0.14
N ILE A 33 -18.63 -6.77 -0.41
CA ILE A 33 -18.58 -8.14 -0.97
C ILE A 33 -19.30 -9.13 -0.05
N ALA A 34 -19.17 -9.00 1.27
CA ALA A 34 -19.82 -9.89 2.23
C ALA A 34 -21.31 -9.57 2.47
N LYS A 35 -21.81 -8.39 2.05
CA LYS A 35 -23.13 -7.84 2.44
C LYS A 35 -24.31 -8.75 2.10
N HIS A 36 -24.21 -9.54 1.04
CA HIS A 36 -25.29 -10.42 0.54
C HIS A 36 -25.46 -11.73 1.34
N LEU A 37 -24.49 -12.12 2.19
CA LEU A 37 -24.56 -13.36 2.96
C LEU A 37 -25.48 -13.22 4.18
N PRO A 38 -26.02 -14.32 4.74
CA PRO A 38 -26.64 -14.31 6.06
C PRO A 38 -25.68 -13.82 7.15
N GLU A 39 -26.18 -13.19 8.21
CA GLU A 39 -25.35 -12.55 9.27
C GLU A 39 -24.33 -13.49 9.94
N ASP A 40 -24.70 -14.76 10.14
CA ASP A 40 -23.80 -15.79 10.69
C ASP A 40 -22.67 -16.16 9.71
N GLN A 41 -22.96 -16.11 8.41
CA GLN A 41 -22.01 -16.39 7.34
C GLN A 41 -21.12 -15.18 7.03
N LYS A 42 -21.62 -13.94 7.14
CA LYS A 42 -20.83 -12.72 6.92
C LYS A 42 -19.55 -12.69 7.75
N LYS A 43 -19.70 -12.84 9.07
CA LYS A 43 -18.57 -12.80 10.01
C LYS A 43 -17.57 -13.92 9.71
N ARG A 44 -18.06 -15.12 9.40
CA ARG A 44 -17.21 -16.26 9.03
C ARG A 44 -16.48 -15.99 7.72
N ALA A 45 -17.16 -15.47 6.71
CA ALA A 45 -16.58 -15.19 5.40
C ALA A 45 -15.46 -14.15 5.49
N ILE A 46 -15.69 -13.08 6.26
CA ILE A 46 -14.67 -12.06 6.56
C ILE A 46 -13.48 -12.68 7.30
N ASN A 47 -13.72 -13.48 8.34
CA ASN A 47 -12.64 -14.09 9.12
C ASN A 47 -11.79 -15.06 8.28
N TYR A 48 -12.41 -15.96 7.50
CA TYR A 48 -11.68 -16.86 6.61
C TYR A 48 -10.98 -16.10 5.49
N GLY A 49 -11.62 -15.06 4.96
CA GLY A 49 -11.03 -14.15 3.98
C GLY A 49 -9.75 -13.52 4.49
N ILE A 50 -9.74 -12.96 5.72
CA ILE A 50 -8.56 -12.37 6.36
C ILE A 50 -7.45 -13.41 6.58
N ILE A 51 -7.79 -14.63 6.96
CA ILE A 51 -6.79 -15.70 7.14
C ILE A 51 -6.14 -16.07 5.80
N MET A 52 -6.94 -16.21 4.74
CA MET A 52 -6.39 -16.49 3.40
C MET A 52 -5.60 -15.31 2.85
N ALA A 53 -6.08 -14.08 3.04
CA ALA A 53 -5.37 -12.85 2.73
C ALA A 53 -3.98 -12.83 3.37
N PHE A 54 -3.90 -13.13 4.67
CA PHE A 54 -2.61 -13.22 5.37
C PHE A 54 -1.67 -14.25 4.74
N ALA A 55 -2.18 -15.44 4.41
CA ALA A 55 -1.38 -16.49 3.77
C ALA A 55 -0.89 -16.07 2.37
N PHE A 56 -1.76 -15.50 1.55
CA PHE A 56 -1.39 -15.00 0.22
C PHE A 56 -0.42 -13.83 0.29
N ARG A 57 -0.60 -12.93 1.25
CA ARG A 57 0.30 -11.79 1.48
C ARG A 57 1.68 -12.26 1.89
N PHE A 58 1.78 -13.21 2.82
CA PHE A 58 3.07 -13.80 3.18
C PHE A 58 3.73 -14.50 2.00
N ALA A 59 2.96 -15.27 1.21
CA ALA A 59 3.47 -15.90 -0.01
C ALA A 59 3.94 -14.88 -1.06
N ALA A 60 3.23 -13.76 -1.21
CA ALA A 60 3.60 -12.69 -2.13
C ALA A 60 4.87 -11.94 -1.67
N LEU A 61 5.00 -11.67 -0.36
CA LEU A 61 6.22 -11.10 0.22
C LEU A 61 7.42 -12.05 0.11
N PHE A 62 7.17 -13.34 0.22
CA PHE A 62 8.20 -14.34 -0.05
C PHE A 62 8.58 -14.32 -1.53
N ALA A 63 7.62 -14.41 -2.44
CA ALA A 63 7.87 -14.40 -3.87
C ALA A 63 8.58 -13.13 -4.35
N ILE A 64 8.21 -11.97 -3.80
CA ILE A 64 8.83 -10.69 -4.18
C ILE A 64 10.30 -10.65 -3.76
N SER A 65 10.71 -11.31 -2.67
CA SER A 65 12.13 -11.34 -2.29
C SER A 65 13.01 -11.97 -3.38
N PHE A 66 12.48 -12.96 -4.11
CA PHE A 66 13.14 -13.63 -5.25
C PHE A 66 13.25 -12.81 -6.53
N ILE A 67 12.40 -11.78 -6.68
CA ILE A 67 12.30 -11.02 -7.93
C ILE A 67 12.41 -9.51 -7.72
N ALA A 68 12.65 -9.05 -6.50
CA ALA A 68 12.72 -7.62 -6.16
C ALA A 68 13.88 -6.91 -6.86
N ASN A 69 14.98 -7.62 -7.10
CA ASN A 69 16.13 -7.12 -7.84
C ASN A 69 16.03 -7.30 -9.36
N VAL A 70 14.89 -7.77 -9.87
CA VAL A 70 14.66 -7.85 -11.32
C VAL A 70 14.15 -6.50 -11.80
N TRP A 71 14.96 -5.76 -12.57
CA TRP A 71 14.63 -4.41 -13.02
C TRP A 71 13.29 -4.33 -13.76
N GLN A 72 12.87 -5.36 -14.51
CA GLN A 72 11.58 -5.37 -15.20
C GLN A 72 10.41 -5.33 -14.20
N ILE A 73 10.55 -6.05 -13.09
CA ILE A 73 9.55 -6.05 -12.01
C ILE A 73 9.54 -4.70 -11.31
N GLN A 74 10.71 -4.11 -11.07
CA GLN A 74 10.82 -2.75 -10.52
C GLN A 74 10.18 -1.71 -11.45
N ALA A 75 10.43 -1.79 -12.76
CA ALA A 75 9.87 -0.88 -13.76
C ALA A 75 8.35 -0.97 -13.84
N ILE A 76 7.81 -2.20 -13.90
CA ILE A 76 6.36 -2.44 -13.89
C ILE A 76 5.76 -1.93 -12.58
N GLY A 77 6.40 -2.22 -11.45
CA GLY A 77 5.98 -1.75 -10.14
C GLY A 77 5.96 -0.23 -10.04
N ALA A 78 7.01 0.43 -10.51
CA ALA A 78 7.12 1.88 -10.53
C ALA A 78 6.03 2.51 -11.40
N ALA A 79 5.84 2.00 -12.62
CA ALA A 79 4.78 2.46 -13.52
C ALA A 79 3.38 2.27 -12.90
N TYR A 80 3.15 1.14 -12.23
CA TYR A 80 1.89 0.84 -11.55
C TYR A 80 1.62 1.80 -10.38
N LEU A 81 2.59 1.99 -9.47
CA LEU A 81 2.44 2.90 -8.32
C LEU A 81 2.23 4.36 -8.76
N LEU A 82 2.97 4.80 -9.78
CA LEU A 82 2.80 6.13 -10.37
C LEU A 82 1.43 6.28 -11.02
N TYR A 83 1.00 5.30 -11.82
CA TYR A 83 -0.32 5.30 -12.43
C TYR A 83 -1.43 5.36 -11.38
N LEU A 84 -1.36 4.52 -10.35
CA LEU A 84 -2.36 4.43 -9.29
C LEU A 84 -2.47 5.75 -8.51
N GLY A 85 -1.34 6.28 -8.04
CA GLY A 85 -1.33 7.54 -7.30
C GLY A 85 -1.78 8.73 -8.14
N LEU A 86 -1.31 8.85 -9.39
CA LEU A 86 -1.74 9.92 -10.30
C LEU A 86 -3.23 9.82 -10.65
N LYS A 87 -3.71 8.62 -10.99
CA LYS A 87 -5.13 8.37 -11.28
C LYS A 87 -6.01 8.80 -10.11
N HIS A 88 -5.61 8.43 -8.90
CA HIS A 88 -6.39 8.77 -7.71
C HIS A 88 -6.39 10.29 -7.45
N ILE A 89 -5.23 10.96 -7.53
CA ILE A 89 -5.14 12.41 -7.36
C ILE A 89 -5.96 13.15 -8.44
N ILE A 90 -5.88 12.72 -9.69
CA ILE A 90 -6.67 13.30 -10.79
C ILE A 90 -8.16 13.10 -10.53
N LYS A 91 -8.57 11.89 -10.11
CA LYS A 91 -9.97 11.59 -9.78
C LYS A 91 -10.46 12.47 -8.62
N ALA A 92 -9.67 12.66 -7.57
CA ALA A 92 -10.03 13.52 -6.43
C ALA A 92 -10.15 15.01 -6.83
N ARG A 93 -9.44 15.45 -7.89
CA ARG A 93 -9.40 16.86 -8.33
C ARG A 93 -10.41 17.20 -9.42
N PHE A 94 -10.70 16.26 -10.31
CA PHE A 94 -11.46 16.49 -11.55
C PHE A 94 -12.58 15.46 -11.79
N GLY A 95 -12.65 14.40 -10.99
CA GLY A 95 -13.70 13.39 -11.12
C GLY A 95 -15.04 13.93 -10.66
N LYS A 96 -16.07 13.82 -11.51
CA LYS A 96 -17.44 13.69 -11.00
C LYS A 96 -17.52 12.35 -10.28
N GLU A 97 -18.14 12.34 -9.11
CA GLU A 97 -18.30 11.18 -8.25
C GLU A 97 -19.03 10.07 -9.03
N ASN A 98 -18.27 9.14 -9.63
CA ASN A 98 -18.86 7.95 -10.24
C ASN A 98 -19.03 6.92 -9.13
N GLU A 99 -20.27 6.80 -8.64
CA GLU A 99 -20.77 5.73 -7.77
C GLU A 99 -20.65 4.32 -8.41
N ASN A 100 -20.22 4.22 -9.68
CA ASN A 100 -20.23 3.00 -10.47
C ASN A 100 -19.44 1.81 -9.90
N ILE A 101 -18.34 2.01 -9.16
CA ILE A 101 -17.55 0.87 -8.65
C ILE A 101 -18.32 0.13 -7.54
N ARG A 102 -19.08 0.84 -6.71
CA ARG A 102 -19.88 0.20 -5.66
C ARG A 102 -21.06 -0.54 -6.26
N GLU A 103 -21.70 0.02 -7.28
CA GLU A 103 -22.81 -0.62 -8.01
C GLU A 103 -22.34 -1.87 -8.78
N GLU A 104 -21.20 -1.82 -9.49
CA GLU A 104 -20.62 -3.00 -10.16
C GLU A 104 -20.26 -4.11 -9.17
N VAL A 105 -19.67 -3.76 -8.02
CA VAL A 105 -19.33 -4.74 -6.98
C VAL A 105 -20.59 -5.30 -6.32
N GLU A 106 -21.65 -4.50 -6.10
CA GLU A 106 -22.93 -4.97 -5.58
C GLU A 106 -23.66 -5.90 -6.58
N GLU A 107 -23.70 -5.57 -7.87
CA GLU A 107 -24.27 -6.44 -8.92
C GLU A 107 -23.51 -7.77 -9.02
N GLU A 108 -22.17 -7.74 -9.01
CA GLU A 108 -21.37 -8.96 -9.08
C GLU A 108 -21.39 -9.81 -7.79
N ALA A 109 -21.68 -9.20 -6.64
CA ALA A 109 -21.77 -9.86 -5.35
C ALA A 109 -23.16 -10.48 -5.11
N ALA A 110 -24.19 -10.04 -5.84
CA ALA A 110 -25.54 -10.59 -5.71
C ALA A 110 -25.58 -12.10 -6.06
N GLY A 111 -26.11 -12.91 -5.14
CA GLY A 111 -26.50 -14.30 -5.40
C GLY A 111 -25.41 -15.39 -5.28
N LYS A 112 -24.20 -15.07 -4.79
CA LYS A 112 -23.12 -16.08 -4.64
C LYS A 112 -23.18 -16.79 -3.28
N GLY A 113 -22.78 -18.06 -3.24
CA GLY A 113 -22.68 -18.84 -2.00
C GLY A 113 -21.45 -18.47 -1.15
N PHE A 114 -21.40 -18.99 0.08
CA PHE A 114 -20.34 -18.69 1.07
C PHE A 114 -18.90 -18.80 0.55
N TRP A 115 -18.52 -19.95 -0.05
CA TRP A 115 -17.14 -20.20 -0.50
C TRP A 115 -16.70 -19.30 -1.66
N PRO A 116 -17.52 -19.07 -2.71
CA PRO A 116 -17.24 -18.03 -3.70
C PRO A 116 -17.00 -16.64 -3.11
N THR A 117 -17.78 -16.23 -2.10
CA THR A 117 -17.60 -14.94 -1.43
C THR A 117 -16.26 -14.88 -0.69
N VAL A 118 -15.88 -15.94 0.02
CA VAL A 118 -14.58 -16.06 0.68
C VAL A 118 -13.42 -15.96 -0.32
N GLY A 119 -13.54 -16.61 -1.48
CA GLY A 119 -12.56 -16.51 -2.56
C GLY A 119 -12.45 -15.09 -3.14
N LYS A 120 -13.59 -14.41 -3.35
CA LYS A 120 -13.62 -13.01 -3.80
C LYS A 120 -12.96 -12.06 -2.81
N ILE A 121 -13.23 -12.23 -1.52
CA ILE A 121 -12.60 -11.43 -0.46
C ILE A 121 -11.08 -11.59 -0.52
N ALA A 122 -10.58 -12.83 -0.64
CA ALA A 122 -9.15 -13.09 -0.70
C ALA A 122 -8.49 -12.55 -1.98
N LEU A 123 -9.17 -12.63 -3.13
CA LEU A 123 -8.68 -12.06 -4.38
C LEU A 123 -8.65 -10.52 -4.37
N ALA A 124 -9.71 -9.90 -3.82
CA ALA A 124 -9.77 -8.46 -3.65
C ALA A 124 -8.65 -7.98 -2.71
N ASP A 125 -8.46 -8.66 -1.59
CA ASP A 125 -7.36 -8.36 -0.65
C ASP A 125 -5.99 -8.51 -1.31
N LEU A 126 -5.76 -9.58 -2.08
CA LEU A 126 -4.51 -9.77 -2.80
C LEU A 126 -4.25 -8.63 -3.81
N ALA A 127 -5.29 -8.20 -4.55
CA ALA A 127 -5.17 -7.07 -5.47
C ALA A 127 -4.78 -5.78 -4.73
N PHE A 128 -5.37 -5.54 -3.56
CA PHE A 128 -5.02 -4.42 -2.69
C PHE A 128 -3.62 -4.54 -2.08
N ALA A 129 -3.16 -5.76 -1.80
CA ALA A 129 -1.84 -6.00 -1.23
C ALA A 129 -0.71 -5.61 -2.20
N ILE A 130 -0.94 -5.66 -3.52
CA ILE A 130 0.07 -5.33 -4.54
C ILE A 130 0.64 -3.91 -4.33
N ASP A 131 -0.20 -2.91 -4.10
CA ASP A 131 0.22 -1.52 -3.85
C ASP A 131 1.20 -1.43 -2.68
N SER A 132 0.79 -1.99 -1.54
CA SER A 132 1.58 -1.99 -0.32
C SER A 132 2.86 -2.83 -0.42
N ILE A 133 2.84 -3.96 -1.14
CA ILE A 133 4.03 -4.81 -1.33
C ILE A 133 5.05 -4.09 -2.21
N LEU A 134 4.62 -3.50 -3.32
CA LEU A 134 5.52 -2.74 -4.20
C LEU A 134 6.07 -1.50 -3.50
N ALA A 135 5.24 -0.80 -2.72
CA ALA A 135 5.71 0.31 -1.90
C ALA A 135 6.73 -0.16 -0.84
N ALA A 136 6.50 -1.32 -0.23
CA ALA A 136 7.41 -1.90 0.74
C ALA A 136 8.77 -2.25 0.12
N VAL A 137 8.77 -2.88 -1.05
CA VAL A 137 9.99 -3.18 -1.81
C VAL A 137 10.74 -1.90 -2.18
N ALA A 138 10.05 -0.89 -2.69
CA ALA A 138 10.67 0.38 -3.07
C ALA A 138 11.33 1.11 -1.89
N LEU A 139 10.72 1.03 -0.70
CA LEU A 139 11.28 1.60 0.51
C LEU A 139 12.46 0.78 1.03
N ALA A 140 12.32 -0.55 1.05
CA ALA A 140 13.31 -1.48 1.57
C ALA A 140 14.57 -1.56 0.71
N LEU A 141 14.44 -1.61 -0.62
CA LEU A 141 15.60 -1.61 -1.54
C LEU A 141 16.44 -0.33 -1.45
N GLY A 142 15.92 0.75 -0.86
CA GLY A 142 16.71 1.96 -0.61
C GLY A 142 17.36 2.00 0.77
N LEU A 143 17.24 0.95 1.59
CA LEU A 143 17.95 0.83 2.85
C LEU A 143 19.39 0.35 2.62
N PRO A 144 20.35 0.76 3.47
CA PRO A 144 21.71 0.22 3.43
C PRO A 144 21.70 -1.27 3.76
N ASP A 145 22.65 -2.02 3.20
CA ASP A 145 22.79 -3.45 3.46
C ASP A 145 22.97 -3.76 4.95
N SER A 146 22.37 -4.87 5.38
CA SER A 146 22.41 -5.33 6.75
C SER A 146 23.55 -6.33 6.96
N PRO A 147 23.94 -6.63 8.21
CA PRO A 147 24.90 -7.70 8.50
C PRO A 147 24.31 -9.12 8.35
N LEU A 148 23.11 -9.27 7.79
CA LEU A 148 22.42 -10.55 7.63
C LEU A 148 22.62 -11.10 6.21
N ASP A 149 22.58 -12.41 6.08
CA ASP A 149 22.65 -13.06 4.77
C ASP A 149 21.43 -12.72 3.90
N ASP A 150 21.64 -12.69 2.59
CA ASP A 150 20.57 -12.48 1.61
C ASP A 150 19.51 -13.57 1.71
N PHE A 151 18.25 -13.16 1.60
CA PHE A 151 17.10 -14.04 1.56
C PHE A 151 16.35 -13.91 0.23
N GLY A 152 16.45 -14.95 -0.59
CA GLY A 152 15.86 -14.93 -1.93
C GLY A 152 16.51 -13.90 -2.85
N GLY A 153 17.70 -13.38 -2.56
CA GLY A 153 18.32 -12.35 -3.38
C GLY A 153 17.87 -10.93 -3.05
N MET A 154 17.25 -10.71 -1.88
CA MET A 154 17.12 -9.41 -1.21
C MET A 154 17.92 -9.48 0.11
N ASP A 155 18.50 -8.36 0.56
CA ASP A 155 19.18 -8.28 1.87
C ASP A 155 18.27 -8.80 2.99
N GLY A 156 18.83 -9.60 3.91
CA GLY A 156 18.06 -10.25 4.98
C GLY A 156 17.35 -9.25 5.90
N GLY A 157 17.98 -8.11 6.19
CA GLY A 157 17.37 -7.04 6.96
C GLY A 157 16.20 -6.38 6.23
N GLN A 158 16.40 -6.04 4.95
CA GLN A 158 15.36 -5.46 4.09
C GLN A 158 14.13 -6.38 4.04
N PHE A 159 14.36 -7.69 3.81
CA PHE A 159 13.30 -8.70 3.82
C PHE A 159 12.55 -8.72 5.17
N ILE A 160 13.27 -8.74 6.29
CA ILE A 160 12.67 -8.74 7.62
C ILE A 160 11.82 -7.48 7.85
N VAL A 161 12.29 -6.29 7.45
CA VAL A 161 11.51 -5.06 7.62
C VAL A 161 10.24 -5.07 6.79
N VAL A 162 10.29 -5.58 5.56
CA VAL A 162 9.10 -5.72 4.70
C VAL A 162 8.09 -6.68 5.34
N VAL A 163 8.55 -7.85 5.82
CA VAL A 163 7.68 -8.85 6.46
C VAL A 163 7.09 -8.32 7.76
N ILE A 164 7.90 -7.74 8.64
CA ILE A 164 7.42 -7.15 9.89
C ILE A 164 6.47 -5.98 9.61
N GLY A 165 6.79 -5.12 8.65
CA GLY A 165 5.94 -4.00 8.25
C GLY A 165 4.57 -4.46 7.76
N GLY A 166 4.53 -5.46 6.87
CA GLY A 166 3.27 -6.04 6.38
C GLY A 166 2.47 -6.74 7.48
N ILE A 167 3.11 -7.53 8.35
CA ILE A 167 2.42 -8.18 9.47
C ILE A 167 1.88 -7.15 10.46
N ALA A 168 2.71 -6.17 10.84
CA ALA A 168 2.34 -5.12 11.78
C ALA A 168 1.23 -4.22 11.23
N GLY A 169 1.28 -3.87 9.93
CA GLY A 169 0.24 -3.13 9.24
C GLY A 169 -1.10 -3.87 9.26
N LEU A 170 -1.10 -5.16 8.88
CA LEU A 170 -2.30 -6.00 8.90
C LEU A 170 -2.90 -6.14 10.31
N ILE A 171 -2.06 -6.37 11.32
CA ILE A 171 -2.49 -6.41 12.72
C ILE A 171 -3.07 -5.06 13.14
N LEU A 172 -2.41 -3.96 12.80
CA LEU A 172 -2.86 -2.60 13.13
C LEU A 172 -4.25 -2.36 12.57
N ILE A 173 -4.49 -2.66 11.28
CA ILE A 173 -5.81 -2.49 10.67
C ILE A 173 -6.87 -3.32 11.39
N LYS A 174 -6.57 -4.58 11.76
CA LYS A 174 -7.55 -5.43 12.46
C LYS A 174 -8.09 -4.79 13.75
N TYR A 175 -7.25 -4.06 14.49
CA TYR A 175 -7.66 -3.40 15.74
C TYR A 175 -8.03 -1.93 15.58
N ALA A 176 -7.46 -1.24 14.59
CA ALA A 176 -7.62 0.18 14.37
C ALA A 176 -8.53 0.53 13.18
N ALA A 177 -9.11 -0.45 12.46
CA ALA A 177 -9.93 -0.21 11.27
C ALA A 177 -11.05 0.81 11.54
N THR A 178 -11.80 0.65 12.64
CA THR A 178 -12.87 1.59 12.99
C THR A 178 -12.35 2.99 13.30
N TRP A 179 -11.13 3.11 13.84
CA TRP A 179 -10.50 4.40 14.07
C TRP A 179 -10.00 5.02 12.76
N PHE A 180 -9.40 4.24 11.87
CA PHE A 180 -8.94 4.69 10.54
C PHE A 180 -10.10 5.17 9.68
N VAL A 181 -11.21 4.43 9.61
CA VAL A 181 -12.42 4.85 8.89
C VAL A 181 -12.90 6.20 9.43
N LYS A 182 -13.02 6.34 10.76
CA LYS A 182 -13.40 7.63 11.37
C LYS A 182 -12.39 8.76 11.10
N LEU A 183 -11.10 8.44 10.99
CA LEU A 183 -10.05 9.41 10.69
C LEU A 183 -10.18 9.90 9.25
N LEU A 184 -10.35 8.99 8.28
CA LEU A 184 -10.56 9.35 6.88
C LEU A 184 -11.88 10.10 6.68
N ASP A 185 -12.96 9.71 7.36
CA ASP A 185 -14.23 10.45 7.34
C ASP A 185 -14.07 11.90 7.85
N GLN A 186 -13.25 12.12 8.89
CA GLN A 186 -12.99 13.44 9.45
C GLN A 186 -11.97 14.25 8.63
N ARG A 187 -11.06 13.56 7.95
CA ARG A 187 -9.93 14.12 7.19
C ARG A 187 -9.78 13.39 5.84
N PRO A 188 -10.70 13.59 4.87
CA PRO A 188 -10.64 12.90 3.57
C PRO A 188 -9.37 13.22 2.78
N ALA A 189 -8.74 14.37 3.03
CA ALA A 189 -7.47 14.73 2.43
C ALA A 189 -6.35 13.71 2.70
N LEU A 190 -6.44 12.92 3.80
CA LEU A 190 -5.46 11.88 4.12
C LEU A 190 -5.48 10.72 3.12
N GLU A 191 -6.63 10.42 2.50
CA GLU A 191 -6.72 9.42 1.42
C GLU A 191 -5.88 9.87 0.22
N THR A 192 -6.14 11.08 -0.30
CA THR A 192 -5.36 11.65 -1.40
C THR A 192 -3.87 11.78 -1.04
N THR A 193 -3.57 12.06 0.23
CA THR A 193 -2.19 12.12 0.73
C THR A 193 -1.51 10.75 0.69
N ALA A 194 -2.21 9.67 1.09
CA ALA A 194 -1.69 8.32 1.00
C ALA A 194 -1.33 7.96 -0.45
N TYR A 195 -2.23 8.26 -1.40
CA TYR A 195 -1.98 8.03 -2.83
C TYR A 195 -0.85 8.92 -3.40
N ALA A 196 -0.68 10.14 -2.89
CA ALA A 196 0.47 10.98 -3.23
C ALA A 196 1.79 10.41 -2.71
N ILE A 197 1.82 9.85 -1.50
CA ILE A 197 3.00 9.15 -0.98
C ILE A 197 3.27 7.90 -1.82
N VAL A 198 2.23 7.13 -2.20
CA VAL A 198 2.39 5.97 -3.11
C VAL A 198 3.01 6.37 -4.45
N ALA A 199 2.54 7.44 -5.08
CA ALA A 199 3.15 7.95 -6.30
C ALA A 199 4.63 8.32 -6.09
N TRP A 200 4.93 8.99 -4.97
CA TRP A 200 6.30 9.37 -4.63
C TRP A 200 7.21 8.17 -4.38
N VAL A 201 6.70 7.12 -3.72
CA VAL A 201 7.40 5.84 -3.57
C VAL A 201 7.60 5.18 -4.95
N GLY A 202 6.64 5.31 -5.86
CA GLY A 202 6.79 4.91 -7.26
C GLY A 202 7.93 5.65 -7.97
N VAL A 203 8.16 6.94 -7.68
CA VAL A 203 9.33 7.68 -8.18
C VAL A 203 10.63 7.08 -7.64
N LYS A 204 10.68 6.73 -6.34
CA LYS A 204 11.86 6.06 -5.76
C LYS A 204 12.14 4.73 -6.46
N LEU A 205 11.11 3.92 -6.69
CA LEU A 205 11.27 2.65 -7.40
C LEU A 205 11.73 2.86 -8.85
N ALA A 206 11.22 3.88 -9.55
CA ALA A 206 11.68 4.24 -10.88
C ALA A 206 13.15 4.64 -10.88
N VAL A 207 13.60 5.44 -9.90
CA VAL A 207 15.01 5.83 -9.77
C VAL A 207 15.90 4.62 -9.51
N ILE A 208 15.49 3.69 -8.64
CA ILE A 208 16.20 2.42 -8.42
C ILE A 208 16.28 1.62 -9.73
N THR A 209 15.17 1.56 -10.48
CA THR A 209 15.11 0.84 -11.75
C THR A 209 16.09 1.44 -12.77
N LEU A 210 16.10 2.77 -12.90
CA LEU A 210 16.98 3.50 -13.84
C LEU A 210 18.47 3.41 -13.47
N ALA A 211 18.78 3.16 -12.20
CA ALA A 211 20.14 2.95 -11.68
C ALA A 211 20.58 1.48 -11.70
N HIS A 212 19.69 0.56 -12.08
CA HIS A 212 20.03 -0.86 -12.19
C HIS A 212 21.14 -1.08 -13.22
N GLU A 213 22.09 -1.98 -12.95
CA GLU A 213 23.30 -2.21 -13.77
C GLU A 213 22.99 -2.49 -15.25
N ASP A 214 21.95 -3.28 -15.50
CA ASP A 214 21.48 -3.60 -16.86
C ASP A 214 20.86 -2.41 -17.63
N ILE A 215 20.37 -1.38 -16.94
CA ILE A 215 19.78 -0.18 -17.57
C ILE A 215 20.83 0.93 -17.70
N GLY A 216 21.56 1.22 -16.61
CA GLY A 216 22.67 2.17 -16.59
C GLY A 216 22.33 3.61 -16.99
N VAL A 217 21.07 4.05 -16.83
CA VAL A 217 20.64 5.42 -17.14
C VAL A 217 21.06 6.39 -16.02
N LEU A 218 21.01 5.93 -14.77
CA LEU A 218 21.53 6.63 -13.60
C LEU A 218 22.73 5.86 -13.03
N ASP A 219 23.56 6.55 -12.27
CA ASP A 219 24.64 5.92 -11.50
C ASP A 219 24.05 4.93 -10.48
N HIS A 220 24.69 3.77 -10.33
CA HIS A 220 24.24 2.71 -9.42
C HIS A 220 24.13 3.20 -7.98
N ASP A 221 25.02 4.10 -7.56
CA ASP A 221 25.03 4.64 -6.20
C ASP A 221 24.04 5.81 -6.02
N PHE A 222 23.45 6.33 -7.10
CA PHE A 222 22.58 7.50 -7.03
C PHE A 222 21.35 7.31 -6.12
N PRO A 223 20.58 6.20 -6.20
CA PRO A 223 19.43 5.96 -5.32
C PRO A 223 19.79 5.84 -3.84
N HIS A 224 21.06 5.55 -3.53
CA HIS A 224 21.58 5.43 -2.18
C HIS A 224 22.34 6.68 -1.72
N SER A 225 22.54 7.65 -2.61
CA SER A 225 23.24 8.88 -2.30
C SER A 225 22.53 9.68 -1.20
N THR A 226 23.32 10.29 -0.31
CA THR A 226 22.79 11.09 0.80
C THR A 226 21.86 12.20 0.32
N VAL A 227 22.19 12.84 -0.83
CA VAL A 227 21.39 13.91 -1.42
C VAL A 227 20.02 13.39 -1.85
N TRP A 228 19.97 12.27 -2.58
CA TRP A 228 18.71 11.68 -3.00
C TRP A 228 17.88 11.21 -1.81
N THR A 229 18.49 10.55 -0.83
CA THR A 229 17.82 10.10 0.40
C THR A 229 17.18 11.27 1.16
N LEU A 230 17.90 12.40 1.30
CA LEU A 230 17.36 13.60 1.93
C LEU A 230 16.20 14.21 1.14
N ILE A 231 16.30 14.26 -0.20
CA ILE A 231 15.21 14.73 -1.07
C ILE A 231 13.99 13.82 -0.91
N PHE A 232 14.19 12.50 -0.99
CA PHE A 232 13.13 11.52 -0.90
C PHE A 232 12.34 11.65 0.40
N TYR A 233 13.02 11.57 1.54
CA TYR A 233 12.34 11.67 2.84
C TYR A 233 11.84 13.08 3.13
N GLY A 234 12.55 14.13 2.68
CA GLY A 234 12.10 15.52 2.80
C GLY A 234 10.78 15.77 2.07
N VAL A 235 10.66 15.30 0.83
CA VAL A 235 9.42 15.39 0.04
C VAL A 235 8.34 14.51 0.63
N LEU A 236 8.65 13.29 1.09
CA LEU A 236 7.69 12.40 1.73
C LEU A 236 7.08 13.03 2.98
N VAL A 237 7.91 13.62 3.85
CA VAL A 237 7.45 14.34 5.04
C VAL A 237 6.65 15.59 4.64
N ALA A 238 7.08 16.34 3.61
CA ALA A 238 6.35 17.50 3.12
C ALA A 238 4.94 17.11 2.62
N ILE A 239 4.81 16.03 1.85
CA ILE A 239 3.52 15.50 1.40
C ILE A 239 2.64 15.13 2.61
N ALA A 240 3.20 14.40 3.57
CA ALA A 240 2.47 13.99 4.77
C ALA A 240 1.98 15.20 5.59
N LEU A 241 2.83 16.22 5.80
CA LEU A 241 2.48 17.44 6.52
C LEU A 241 1.43 18.27 5.77
N ILE A 242 1.61 18.48 4.46
CA ILE A 242 0.63 19.20 3.62
C ILE A 242 -0.72 18.49 3.71
N GLY A 243 -0.74 17.16 3.58
CA GLY A 243 -1.93 16.35 3.72
C GLY A 243 -2.61 16.46 5.08
N TRP A 244 -1.83 16.39 6.16
CA TRP A 244 -2.32 16.49 7.53
C TRP A 244 -2.97 17.85 7.83
N PHE A 245 -2.38 18.93 7.33
CA PHE A 245 -2.86 20.30 7.53
C PHE A 245 -3.80 20.79 6.43
N ALA A 246 -4.04 20.00 5.38
CA ALA A 246 -4.98 20.35 4.33
C ALA A 246 -6.38 20.59 4.92
N PRO A 247 -7.10 21.64 4.48
CA PRO A 247 -8.46 21.88 4.94
C PRO A 247 -9.35 20.67 4.63
N THR A 248 -10.16 20.25 5.62
CA THR A 248 -11.25 19.32 5.37
C THR A 248 -12.27 20.03 4.48
N ASN A 249 -12.18 19.85 3.16
CA ASN A 249 -13.15 20.44 2.25
C ASN A 249 -14.45 19.65 2.38
N LYS A 250 -15.33 20.10 3.29
CA LYS A 250 -16.69 19.57 3.49
C LYS A 250 -17.67 19.91 2.35
N SER A 251 -17.16 20.29 1.18
CA SER A 251 -17.94 20.42 -0.05
C SER A 251 -17.90 19.05 -0.73
N LEU A 252 -18.87 18.16 -0.52
CA LEU A 252 -20.02 18.01 -1.42
C LEU A 252 -21.18 17.19 -0.80
N GLU A 253 -21.40 17.24 0.52
CA GLU A 253 -22.46 16.44 1.17
C GLU A 253 -23.67 17.27 1.67
N LYS A 254 -23.86 18.49 1.14
CA LYS A 254 -24.94 19.40 1.57
C LYS A 254 -26.13 19.52 0.61
N GLU A 255 -26.31 18.57 -0.30
CA GLU A 255 -27.44 18.59 -1.26
C GLU A 255 -28.24 17.27 -1.32
N LYS A 256 -28.37 16.57 -0.19
CA LYS A 256 -29.34 15.47 -0.02
C LYS A 256 -30.06 15.56 1.34
N LEU A 257 -30.70 16.70 1.60
CA LEU A 257 -31.75 16.86 2.64
C LEU A 257 -33.07 17.22 1.95
#